data_AF-A0A6I8M2X2-F1
#
_entry.id   AF-A0A6I8M2X2-F1
#
_cell.length_a   1.000
_cell.length_b   1.000
_cell.length_c   1.000
_cell.angle_alpha   90.00
_cell.angle_beta   90.00
_cell.angle_gamma   90.00
#
_symmetry.space_group_name_H-M   'P 1'
#
loop_
_entity.id
_entity.type
_entity.pdbx_description
1 polymer ?
#
loop_
_entity_poly.entity_id
_entity_poly.type
_entity_poly.pdbx_seq_one_letter_code
_entity_poly.pdbx_strand_id
1 'polypeptide(L)'
;MLVRYLDAWTATALRSQRGGTYVECGGFAADALRVFGEFSDRLADHHLELVIVGSAVPAGVPAGLAVRVAEDPRDLGLTGPVLTHLDGPEAWPLVAPMARGKGHEVLITAPAGTHPEQGCSVELVAEDGEARVLVFVTADVKHLATFKSELWAVDEFAGIRYRDPQDAEGTLVDISLTPQLLPLRRALLAELARRGGCPVGELQRFTLLETIYRPEDALGALTSAVTAGEITRDPDKGRLTPRTVVGLPG
;
A
#
# COMPACT_ATOMS: atom_id res chain seq x y z
N MET A 1 -7.94 5.13 5.36
CA MET A 1 -7.02 4.25 4.62
C MET A 1 -7.28 2.77 4.92
N LEU A 2 -7.09 2.28 6.16
CA LEU A 2 -7.20 0.83 6.48
C LEU A 2 -8.58 0.24 6.16
N VAL A 3 -9.67 0.93 6.50
CA VAL A 3 -11.06 0.57 6.10
C VAL A 3 -11.16 0.31 4.59
N ARG A 4 -10.63 1.22 3.78
CA ARG A 4 -10.73 1.17 2.32
C ARG A 4 -9.95 0.01 1.72
N TYR A 5 -8.71 -0.19 2.19
CA TYR A 5 -7.92 -1.32 1.72
C TYR A 5 -8.56 -2.65 2.13
N LEU A 6 -9.10 -2.72 3.35
CA LEU A 6 -9.82 -3.91 3.82
C LEU A 6 -11.06 -4.21 2.97
N ASP A 7 -11.82 -3.19 2.56
CA ASP A 7 -12.96 -3.33 1.63
C ASP A 7 -12.53 -3.96 0.29
N ALA A 8 -11.51 -3.37 -0.36
CA ALA A 8 -10.97 -3.84 -1.63
C ALA A 8 -10.39 -5.27 -1.53
N TRP A 9 -9.68 -5.56 -0.44
CA TRP A 9 -9.16 -6.90 -0.16
C TRP A 9 -10.29 -7.90 0.07
N THR A 10 -11.31 -7.55 0.85
CA THR A 10 -12.45 -8.43 1.18
C THR A 10 -13.20 -8.85 -0.07
N ALA A 11 -13.47 -7.91 -0.97
CA ALA A 11 -14.13 -8.19 -2.24
C ALA A 11 -13.38 -9.25 -3.07
N THR A 12 -12.05 -9.25 -3.00
CA THR A 12 -11.15 -10.19 -3.67
C THR A 12 -11.04 -11.52 -2.92
N ALA A 13 -10.88 -11.47 -1.59
CA ALA A 13 -10.78 -12.64 -0.72
C ALA A 13 -12.02 -13.54 -0.83
N LEU A 14 -13.23 -12.95 -0.89
CA LEU A 14 -14.48 -13.68 -1.05
C LEU A 14 -14.61 -14.39 -2.42
N ARG A 15 -13.78 -14.06 -3.42
CA ARG A 15 -13.76 -14.79 -4.70
C ARG A 15 -12.81 -16.00 -4.65
N SER A 16 -12.00 -16.13 -3.60
CA SER A 16 -11.06 -17.23 -3.43
C SER A 16 -11.77 -18.53 -3.09
N GLN A 17 -11.44 -19.59 -3.82
CA GLN A 17 -11.89 -20.96 -3.49
C GLN A 17 -11.27 -21.51 -2.20
N ARG A 18 -10.21 -20.87 -1.69
CA ARG A 18 -9.53 -21.27 -0.45
C ARG A 18 -10.06 -20.54 0.79
N GLY A 19 -11.06 -19.67 0.62
CA GLY A 19 -11.44 -18.69 1.63
C GLY A 19 -10.35 -17.64 1.84
N GLY A 20 -10.65 -16.61 2.63
CA GLY A 20 -9.69 -15.59 3.06
C GLY A 20 -9.66 -15.46 4.58
N THR A 21 -8.53 -15.01 5.11
CA THR A 21 -8.35 -14.76 6.54
C THR A 21 -7.83 -13.35 6.79
N TYR A 22 -8.54 -12.57 7.59
CA TYR A 22 -8.06 -11.31 8.14
C TYR A 22 -7.57 -11.54 9.57
N VAL A 23 -6.33 -11.17 9.86
CA VAL A 23 -5.70 -11.32 11.18
C VAL A 23 -5.53 -9.95 11.80
N GLU A 24 -6.23 -9.69 12.89
CA GLU A 24 -6.17 -8.45 13.66
C GLU A 24 -5.29 -8.63 14.90
N CYS A 25 -4.14 -7.95 14.93
CA CYS A 25 -3.23 -7.94 16.08
C CYS A 25 -3.22 -6.62 16.86
N GLY A 26 -4.11 -5.68 16.53
CA GLY A 26 -4.21 -4.37 17.17
C GLY A 26 -5.62 -4.07 17.64
N GLY A 27 -6.01 -2.79 17.52
CA GLY A 27 -7.29 -2.27 17.98
C GLY A 27 -8.40 -2.15 16.92
N PHE A 28 -8.22 -2.71 15.71
CA PHE A 28 -9.09 -2.39 14.56
C PHE A 28 -10.22 -3.40 14.31
N ALA A 29 -10.38 -4.41 15.18
CA ALA A 29 -11.37 -5.49 15.01
C ALA A 29 -12.80 -4.97 14.82
N ALA A 30 -13.22 -3.94 15.58
CA ALA A 30 -14.59 -3.42 15.49
C ALA A 30 -14.89 -2.74 14.15
N ASP A 31 -13.91 -2.01 13.60
CA ASP A 31 -14.02 -1.38 12.28
C ASP A 31 -13.97 -2.43 11.17
N ALA A 32 -13.14 -3.47 11.31
CA ALA A 32 -13.12 -4.60 10.41
C ALA A 32 -14.48 -5.32 10.35
N LEU A 33 -15.14 -5.54 11.49
CA LEU A 33 -16.49 -6.12 11.52
C LEU A 33 -17.52 -5.27 10.77
N ARG A 34 -17.42 -3.94 10.83
CA ARG A 34 -18.30 -3.05 10.04
C ARG A 34 -18.09 -3.25 8.55
N VAL A 35 -16.84 -3.28 8.09
CA VAL A 35 -16.50 -3.54 6.67
C VAL A 35 -17.05 -4.89 6.24
N PHE A 36 -16.81 -5.96 7.00
CA PHE A 36 -17.33 -7.29 6.65
C PHE A 36 -18.87 -7.35 6.64
N GLY A 37 -19.54 -6.54 7.45
CA GLY A 37 -20.99 -6.40 7.45
C GLY A 37 -21.55 -5.90 6.10
N GLU A 38 -20.80 -5.08 5.37
CA GLU A 38 -21.17 -4.60 4.03
C GLU A 38 -21.20 -5.72 2.98
N PHE A 39 -20.54 -6.86 3.27
CA PHE A 39 -20.51 -8.07 2.43
C PHE A 39 -21.40 -9.21 2.95
N SER A 40 -22.31 -8.93 3.90
CA SER A 40 -23.10 -9.97 4.60
C SER A 40 -23.89 -10.91 3.68
N ASP A 41 -24.34 -10.43 2.52
CA ASP A 41 -25.02 -11.22 1.48
C ASP A 41 -24.11 -12.30 0.86
N ARG A 42 -22.80 -12.07 0.86
CA ARG A 42 -21.78 -12.95 0.28
C ARG A 42 -21.13 -13.88 1.29
N LEU A 43 -21.19 -13.57 2.59
CA LEU A 43 -20.55 -14.37 3.65
C LEU A 43 -21.16 -15.77 3.80
N ALA A 44 -22.42 -15.97 3.45
CA ALA A 44 -23.07 -17.28 3.58
C ALA A 44 -22.48 -18.33 2.62
N ASP A 45 -22.05 -17.90 1.44
CA ASP A 45 -21.58 -18.79 0.36
C ASP A 45 -20.03 -18.81 0.24
N HIS A 46 -19.34 -17.98 1.02
CA HIS A 46 -17.89 -17.81 0.93
C HIS A 46 -17.23 -17.84 2.31
N HIS A 47 -16.07 -18.48 2.39
CA HIS A 47 -15.35 -18.58 3.66
C HIS A 47 -14.49 -17.32 3.89
N LEU A 48 -14.92 -16.47 4.82
CA LEU A 48 -14.11 -15.40 5.40
C LEU A 48 -13.95 -15.64 6.90
N GLU A 49 -12.71 -15.58 7.38
CA GLU A 49 -12.37 -15.70 8.79
C GLU A 49 -11.73 -14.41 9.31
N LEU A 50 -12.18 -13.94 10.48
CA LEU A 50 -11.50 -12.96 11.30
C LEU A 50 -10.79 -13.67 12.47
N VAL A 51 -9.47 -13.52 12.54
CA VAL A 51 -8.67 -13.97 13.68
C VAL A 51 -8.28 -12.75 14.51
N ILE A 52 -8.63 -12.76 15.79
CA ILE A 52 -8.26 -11.70 16.72
C ILE A 52 -7.17 -12.21 17.65
N VAL A 53 -6.07 -11.48 17.75
CA VAL A 53 -4.89 -11.91 18.49
C VAL A 53 -4.77 -11.11 19.79
N GLY A 54 -4.71 -11.80 20.93
CA GLY A 54 -4.48 -11.19 22.24
C GLY A 54 -5.63 -10.30 22.76
N SER A 55 -6.77 -10.27 22.08
CA SER A 55 -7.94 -9.45 22.44
C SER A 55 -9.25 -10.24 22.36
N ALA A 56 -10.27 -9.76 23.06
CA ALA A 56 -11.61 -10.35 23.01
C ALA A 56 -12.34 -9.98 21.71
N VAL A 57 -13.32 -10.81 21.32
CA VAL A 57 -14.17 -10.57 20.16
C VAL A 57 -15.11 -9.37 20.42
N PRO A 58 -15.08 -8.31 19.60
CA PRO A 58 -16.04 -7.22 19.71
C PRO A 58 -17.47 -7.68 19.41
N ALA A 59 -18.46 -6.95 19.92
CA ALA A 59 -19.86 -7.17 19.57
C ALA A 59 -20.12 -6.84 18.08
N GLY A 60 -21.23 -7.37 17.54
CA GLY A 60 -21.68 -7.04 16.18
C GLY A 60 -21.07 -7.89 15.08
N VAL A 61 -20.69 -9.13 15.37
CA VAL A 61 -20.21 -10.09 14.36
C VAL A 61 -21.30 -10.34 13.31
N PRO A 62 -21.04 -10.06 12.01
CA PRO A 62 -21.98 -10.34 10.94
C PRO A 62 -22.31 -11.83 10.84
N ALA A 63 -23.55 -12.15 10.47
CA ALA A 63 -23.93 -13.54 10.19
C ALA A 63 -23.09 -14.11 9.04
N GLY A 64 -22.61 -15.34 9.20
CA GLY A 64 -21.75 -16.02 8.22
C GLY A 64 -20.24 -15.74 8.36
N LEU A 65 -19.82 -14.75 9.16
CA LEU A 65 -18.40 -14.53 9.45
C LEU A 65 -17.87 -15.54 10.48
N ALA A 66 -16.82 -16.27 10.14
CA ALA A 66 -16.09 -17.07 11.12
C ALA A 66 -15.18 -16.16 11.96
N VAL A 67 -15.23 -16.29 13.29
CA VAL A 67 -14.37 -15.52 14.19
C VAL A 67 -13.69 -16.46 15.19
N ARG A 68 -12.38 -16.33 15.35
CA ARG A 68 -11.62 -17.02 16.41
C ARG A 68 -10.64 -16.08 17.10
N VAL A 69 -10.32 -16.42 18.34
CA VAL A 69 -9.27 -15.75 19.12
C VAL A 69 -8.02 -16.63 19.13
N ALA A 70 -6.86 -16.01 19.01
CA ALA A 70 -5.57 -16.66 19.13
C ALA A 70 -4.65 -15.89 20.10
N GLU A 71 -3.69 -16.59 20.69
CA GLU A 71 -2.68 -15.97 21.55
C GLU A 71 -1.47 -15.47 20.74
N ASP A 72 -1.08 -16.21 19.71
CA ASP A 72 0.09 -15.94 18.89
C ASP A 72 -0.29 -15.90 17.39
N PRO A 73 0.05 -14.81 16.66
CA PRO A 73 -0.26 -14.72 15.24
C PRO A 73 0.57 -15.68 14.36
N ARG A 74 1.64 -16.28 14.90
CA ARG A 74 2.56 -17.16 14.14
C ARG A 74 2.02 -18.58 13.95
N ASP A 75 1.08 -19.01 14.78
CA ASP A 75 0.61 -20.40 14.86
C ASP A 75 -0.84 -20.57 14.38
N LEU A 76 -1.21 -19.86 13.31
CA LEU A 76 -2.62 -19.76 12.87
C LEU A 76 -3.06 -20.79 11.81
N GLY A 77 -2.12 -21.53 11.21
CA GLY A 77 -2.44 -22.52 10.17
C GLY A 77 -3.11 -21.92 8.93
N LEU A 78 -2.70 -20.71 8.53
CA LEU A 78 -3.36 -19.91 7.51
C LEU A 78 -3.26 -20.56 6.12
N THR A 79 -4.37 -20.52 5.38
CA THR A 79 -4.44 -20.96 3.98
C THR A 79 -5.21 -19.95 3.15
N GLY A 80 -4.91 -19.83 1.85
CA GLY A 80 -5.55 -18.84 0.99
C GLY A 80 -4.98 -17.43 1.12
N PRO A 81 -5.69 -16.40 0.64
CA PRO A 81 -5.32 -15.00 0.85
C PRO A 81 -5.41 -14.61 2.31
N VAL A 82 -4.39 -13.89 2.78
CA VAL A 82 -4.28 -13.42 4.16
C VAL A 82 -3.99 -11.92 4.15
N LEU A 83 -4.73 -11.16 4.95
CA LEU A 83 -4.38 -9.80 5.30
C LEU A 83 -4.19 -9.71 6.82
N THR A 84 -2.98 -9.41 7.26
CA THR A 84 -2.65 -9.20 8.67
C THR A 84 -2.51 -7.71 8.94
N HIS A 85 -3.27 -7.20 9.91
CA HIS A 85 -3.09 -5.87 10.48
C HIS A 85 -2.29 -5.95 11.78
N LEU A 86 -1.21 -5.19 11.83
CA LEU A 86 -0.33 -5.02 12.99
C LEU A 86 -0.40 -3.56 13.45
N ASP A 87 -0.37 -3.33 14.76
CA ASP A 87 -0.33 -1.97 15.32
C ASP A 87 0.83 -1.85 16.30
N GLY A 88 1.52 -0.71 16.26
CA GLY A 88 2.62 -0.38 17.15
C GLY A 88 4.01 -0.86 16.68
N PRO A 89 5.08 -0.20 17.15
CA PRO A 89 6.46 -0.53 16.78
C PRO A 89 6.92 -1.91 17.30
N GLU A 90 6.30 -2.44 18.33
CA GLU A 90 6.58 -3.77 18.88
C GLU A 90 6.23 -4.91 17.90
N ALA A 91 5.39 -4.63 16.90
CA ALA A 91 4.94 -5.62 15.93
C ALA A 91 5.88 -5.82 14.73
N TRP A 92 6.93 -5.00 14.57
CA TRP A 92 7.91 -5.16 13.46
C TRP A 92 8.48 -6.59 13.31
N PRO A 93 8.82 -7.33 14.39
CA PRO A 93 9.31 -8.70 14.28
C PRO A 93 8.28 -9.69 13.68
N LEU A 94 6.99 -9.33 13.62
CA LEU A 94 5.91 -10.14 13.06
C LEU A 94 5.73 -9.96 11.55
N VAL A 95 6.29 -8.91 10.94
CA VAL A 95 6.12 -8.63 9.51
C VAL A 95 6.64 -9.78 8.65
N ALA A 96 7.90 -10.17 8.83
CA ALA A 96 8.52 -11.24 8.05
C ALA A 96 7.83 -12.62 8.20
N PRO A 97 7.43 -13.08 9.40
CA PRO A 97 6.68 -14.33 9.51
C PRO A 97 5.26 -14.26 8.94
N MET A 98 4.61 -13.09 8.93
CA MET A 98 3.25 -12.94 8.43
C MET A 98 3.17 -12.75 6.92
N ALA A 99 4.14 -12.07 6.31
CA ALA A 99 4.23 -11.86 4.86
C ALA A 99 4.73 -13.09 4.08
N ARG A 100 4.55 -14.32 4.62
CA ARG A 100 5.05 -15.56 4.04
C ARG A 100 4.10 -16.11 2.98
N GLY A 101 4.40 -15.82 1.72
CA GLY A 101 3.82 -16.53 0.59
C GLY A 101 2.98 -15.63 -0.31
N LYS A 102 2.59 -16.21 -1.44
CA LYS A 102 1.80 -15.50 -2.44
C LYS A 102 0.38 -15.29 -1.93
N GLY A 103 -0.07 -14.04 -1.88
CA GLY A 103 -1.38 -13.66 -1.35
C GLY A 103 -1.40 -13.37 0.15
N HIS A 104 -0.24 -13.36 0.82
CA HIS A 104 -0.11 -12.85 2.17
C HIS A 104 0.29 -11.38 2.12
N GLU A 105 -0.44 -10.57 2.85
CA GLU A 105 -0.30 -9.13 2.93
C GLU A 105 -0.24 -8.74 4.39
N VAL A 106 0.70 -7.86 4.72
CA VAL A 106 0.83 -7.29 6.06
C VAL A 106 0.72 -5.79 5.94
N LEU A 107 -0.20 -5.22 6.72
CA LEU A 107 -0.33 -3.78 6.89
C LEU A 107 -0.01 -3.45 8.35
N ILE A 108 0.91 -2.52 8.57
CA ILE A 108 1.29 -2.09 9.91
C ILE A 108 1.12 -0.59 10.07
N THR A 109 0.51 -0.19 11.18
CA THR A 109 0.42 1.19 11.64
C THR A 109 1.30 1.41 12.85
N ALA A 110 2.10 2.47 12.87
CA ALA A 110 2.91 2.84 14.02
C ALA A 110 3.11 4.36 14.06
N PRO A 111 3.57 4.93 15.18
CA PRO A 111 4.13 6.30 15.18
C PRO A 111 5.22 6.43 14.12
N ALA A 112 5.32 7.59 13.46
CA ALA A 112 6.39 7.84 12.51
C ALA A 112 7.76 7.76 13.20
N GLY A 113 8.76 7.25 12.47
CA GLY A 113 10.09 6.98 13.01
C GLY A 113 10.78 5.86 12.26
N THR A 114 11.91 5.40 12.81
CA THR A 114 12.69 4.32 12.21
C THR A 114 11.89 3.02 12.19
N HIS A 115 11.72 2.47 10.99
CA HIS A 115 11.11 1.17 10.74
C HIS A 115 12.01 0.38 9.77
N PRO A 116 11.91 -0.95 9.73
CA PRO A 116 12.64 -1.75 8.75
C PRO A 116 12.33 -1.32 7.31
N GLU A 117 13.35 -1.25 6.46
CA GLU A 117 13.20 -0.97 5.03
C GLU A 117 12.61 -2.19 4.30
N GLN A 118 11.30 -2.38 4.42
CA GLN A 118 10.56 -3.48 3.83
C GLN A 118 9.22 -3.00 3.29
N GLY A 119 8.93 -3.32 2.03
CA GLY A 119 7.66 -2.99 1.40
C GLY A 119 7.50 -1.49 1.10
N CYS A 120 6.27 -1.03 1.06
CA CYS A 120 5.91 0.36 0.77
C CYS A 120 5.52 1.07 2.06
N SER A 121 6.28 2.10 2.43
CA SER A 121 5.97 2.96 3.57
C SER A 121 5.44 4.32 3.13
N VAL A 122 4.48 4.84 3.88
CA VAL A 122 3.94 6.19 3.71
C VAL A 122 3.65 6.77 5.08
N GLU A 123 4.00 8.03 5.28
CA GLU A 123 3.68 8.75 6.51
C GLU A 123 2.39 9.55 6.32
N LEU A 124 1.47 9.39 7.26
CA LEU A 124 0.23 10.13 7.43
C LEU A 124 0.51 11.27 8.40
N VAL A 125 0.59 12.49 7.89
CA VAL A 125 0.97 13.68 8.67
C VAL A 125 -0.25 14.56 8.88
N ALA A 126 -0.58 14.79 10.15
CA ALA A 126 -1.67 15.67 10.57
C ALA A 126 -1.27 17.15 10.54
N GLU A 127 -2.26 18.05 10.60
CA GLU A 127 -2.06 19.51 10.62
C GLU A 127 -1.22 19.99 11.80
N ASP A 128 -1.30 19.31 12.94
CA ASP A 128 -0.49 19.58 14.13
C ASP A 128 0.95 19.04 14.04
N GLY A 129 1.27 18.32 12.95
CA GLY A 129 2.57 17.74 12.68
C GLY A 129 2.76 16.32 13.25
N GLU A 130 1.77 15.78 13.99
CA GLU A 130 1.79 14.39 14.41
C GLU A 130 1.78 13.48 13.18
N ALA A 131 2.67 12.49 13.18
CA ALA A 131 2.85 11.61 12.05
C ALA A 131 2.75 10.14 12.46
N ARG A 132 2.03 9.37 11.67
CA ARG A 132 2.02 7.90 11.76
C ARG A 132 2.56 7.31 10.48
N VAL A 133 3.34 6.25 10.59
CA VAL A 133 3.76 5.47 9.43
C VAL A 133 2.77 4.34 9.18
N LEU A 134 2.48 4.14 7.91
CA LEU A 134 1.79 2.98 7.39
C LEU A 134 2.75 2.22 6.50
N VAL A 135 2.95 0.93 6.75
CA VAL A 135 3.79 0.08 5.90
C VAL A 135 3.00 -1.10 5.38
N PHE A 136 3.07 -1.32 4.07
CA PHE A 136 2.47 -2.45 3.39
C PHE A 136 3.54 -3.39 2.86
N VAL A 137 3.47 -4.65 3.25
CA VAL A 137 4.44 -5.69 2.88
C VAL A 137 3.72 -6.87 2.23
N THR A 138 4.19 -7.26 1.05
CA THR A 138 3.69 -8.42 0.32
C THR A 138 4.78 -8.99 -0.58
N ALA A 139 4.68 -10.28 -0.92
CA ALA A 139 5.49 -10.90 -1.95
C ALA A 139 4.93 -10.72 -3.38
N ASP A 140 3.72 -10.19 -3.54
CA ASP A 140 3.07 -10.02 -4.85
C ASP A 140 3.05 -8.54 -5.30
N VAL A 141 3.82 -8.24 -6.35
CA VAL A 141 3.90 -6.90 -6.93
C VAL A 141 2.56 -6.33 -7.42
N LYS A 142 1.60 -7.20 -7.77
CA LYS A 142 0.25 -6.76 -8.16
C LYS A 142 -0.55 -6.28 -6.95
N HIS A 143 -0.35 -6.92 -5.81
CA HIS A 143 -1.01 -6.52 -4.57
C HIS A 143 -0.43 -5.18 -4.10
N LEU A 144 0.88 -4.96 -4.24
CA LEU A 144 1.50 -3.64 -4.03
C LEU A 144 0.91 -2.55 -4.94
N ALA A 145 0.73 -2.83 -6.23
CA ALA A 145 0.10 -1.88 -7.15
C ALA A 145 -1.37 -1.57 -6.75
N THR A 146 -2.10 -2.59 -6.31
CA THR A 146 -3.48 -2.44 -5.80
C THR A 146 -3.50 -1.57 -4.55
N PHE A 147 -2.63 -1.87 -3.58
CA PHE A 147 -2.48 -1.08 -2.36
C PHE A 147 -2.22 0.40 -2.65
N LYS A 148 -1.26 0.72 -3.53
CA LYS A 148 -0.99 2.12 -3.89
C LYS A 148 -2.15 2.78 -4.63
N SER A 149 -2.90 2.01 -5.43
CA SER A 149 -4.11 2.54 -6.08
C SER A 149 -5.13 2.95 -5.03
N GLU A 150 -5.39 2.08 -4.03
CA GLU A 150 -6.32 2.39 -2.94
C GLU A 150 -5.79 3.51 -2.03
N LEU A 151 -4.49 3.58 -1.79
CA LEU A 151 -3.84 4.64 -1.00
C LEU A 151 -4.18 6.03 -1.55
N TRP A 152 -4.10 6.22 -2.87
CA TRP A 152 -4.38 7.50 -3.53
C TRP A 152 -5.85 7.73 -3.83
N ALA A 153 -6.67 6.67 -3.78
CA ALA A 153 -8.07 6.79 -4.08
C ALA A 153 -8.91 7.22 -2.88
N VAL A 154 -8.36 7.17 -1.65
CA VAL A 154 -8.99 7.69 -0.42
C VAL A 154 -9.46 9.12 -0.64
N ASP A 155 -10.71 9.42 -0.25
CA ASP A 155 -11.19 10.79 -0.24
C ASP A 155 -10.35 11.64 0.71
N GLU A 156 -10.09 12.89 0.34
CA GLU A 156 -9.32 13.81 1.17
C GLU A 156 -9.86 13.80 2.60
N PHE A 157 -9.03 13.30 3.52
CA PHE A 157 -9.35 13.32 4.94
C PHE A 157 -8.86 14.64 5.49
N ALA A 158 -9.80 15.50 5.92
CA ALA A 158 -9.49 16.85 6.38
C ALA A 158 -8.29 16.85 7.34
N GLY A 159 -7.23 17.55 6.93
CA GLY A 159 -6.03 17.78 7.72
C GLY A 159 -4.98 16.66 7.73
N ILE A 160 -5.12 15.59 6.93
CA ILE A 160 -4.07 14.57 6.76
C ILE A 160 -3.45 14.67 5.37
N ARG A 161 -2.12 14.75 5.32
CA ARG A 161 -1.31 14.71 4.09
C ARG A 161 -0.36 13.52 4.11
N TYR A 162 0.02 13.05 2.92
CA TYR A 162 1.04 12.01 2.81
C TYR A 162 2.44 12.64 2.78
N ARG A 163 3.41 11.87 3.29
CA ARG A 163 4.83 12.11 3.09
C ARG A 163 5.48 10.80 2.69
N ASP A 164 6.29 10.85 1.65
CA ASP A 164 7.13 9.72 1.25
C ASP A 164 8.38 9.72 2.11
N PRO A 165 8.66 8.68 2.93
CA PRO A 165 9.88 8.60 3.73
C PRO A 165 11.16 8.62 2.88
N GLN A 166 11.07 8.28 1.59
CA GLN A 166 12.20 8.30 0.64
C GLN A 166 12.37 9.66 -0.06
N ASP A 167 11.43 10.60 0.07
CA ASP A 167 11.60 11.97 -0.46
C ASP A 167 12.53 12.76 0.46
N ALA A 168 13.74 13.04 -0.02
CA ALA A 168 14.75 13.80 0.73
C ALA A 168 14.29 15.21 1.13
N GLU A 169 13.33 15.81 0.40
CA GLU A 169 12.74 17.10 0.75
C GLU A 169 11.58 16.99 1.75
N GLY A 170 11.12 15.77 2.07
CA GLY A 170 10.04 15.53 3.02
C GLY A 170 8.72 16.20 2.63
N THR A 171 8.43 16.29 1.32
CA THR A 171 7.31 17.06 0.80
C THR A 171 5.98 16.47 1.27
N LEU A 172 5.15 17.31 1.89
CA LEU A 172 3.77 16.94 2.20
C LEU A 172 2.91 17.05 0.94
N VAL A 173 2.13 16.01 0.66
CA VAL A 173 1.28 15.91 -0.53
C VAL A 173 -0.15 15.63 -0.14
N ASP A 174 -1.09 16.34 -0.76
CA ASP A 174 -2.51 16.16 -0.51
C ASP A 174 -2.98 14.80 -1.06
N ILE A 175 -3.91 14.16 -0.34
CA ILE A 175 -4.48 12.87 -0.73
C ILE A 175 -5.45 13.13 -1.89
N SER A 176 -5.09 12.65 -3.08
CA SER A 176 -5.90 12.87 -4.28
C SER A 176 -5.67 11.78 -5.33
N LEU A 177 -6.71 11.50 -6.12
CA LEU A 177 -6.62 10.66 -7.32
C LEU A 177 -5.64 11.20 -8.35
N THR A 178 -5.36 12.50 -8.32
CA THR A 178 -4.40 13.20 -9.18
C THR A 178 -3.33 13.86 -8.30
N PRO A 179 -2.37 13.08 -7.77
CA PRO A 179 -1.40 13.59 -6.82
C PRO A 179 -0.45 14.61 -7.46
N GLN A 180 0.11 15.50 -6.65
CA GLN A 180 1.19 16.38 -7.11
C GLN A 180 2.42 15.57 -7.49
N LEU A 181 2.94 15.78 -8.71
CA LEU A 181 4.00 14.92 -9.26
C LEU A 181 5.42 15.49 -9.13
N LEU A 182 5.59 16.66 -8.49
CA LEU A 182 6.90 17.28 -8.35
C LEU A 182 7.88 16.40 -7.52
N PRO A 183 7.49 15.83 -6.36
CA PRO A 183 8.39 14.94 -5.62
C PRO A 183 8.76 13.69 -6.43
N LEU A 184 7.79 13.11 -7.14
CA LEU A 184 8.04 11.97 -8.02
C LEU A 184 9.02 12.32 -9.15
N ARG A 185 8.86 13.49 -9.79
CA ARG A 185 9.77 13.95 -10.86
C ARG A 185 11.20 14.05 -10.34
N ARG A 186 11.43 14.62 -9.15
CA ARG A 186 12.77 14.66 -8.54
C ARG A 186 13.34 13.27 -8.32
N ALA A 187 12.56 12.36 -7.74
CA ALA A 187 13.00 10.97 -7.51
C ALA A 187 13.37 10.27 -8.83
N LEU A 188 12.58 10.46 -9.89
CA LEU A 188 12.86 9.89 -11.21
C LEU A 188 14.10 10.47 -11.88
N LEU A 189 14.37 11.77 -11.73
CA LEU A 189 15.58 12.40 -12.24
C LEU A 189 16.82 11.93 -11.48
N ALA A 190 16.74 11.82 -10.15
CA ALA A 190 17.82 11.27 -9.32
C ALA A 190 18.12 9.82 -9.71
N GLU A 191 17.08 9.02 -9.93
CA GLU A 191 17.21 7.66 -10.40
C GLU A 191 17.85 7.60 -11.79
N LEU A 192 17.41 8.43 -12.74
CA LEU A 192 18.07 8.53 -14.06
C LEU A 192 19.55 8.94 -13.97
N ALA A 193 19.89 9.88 -13.09
CA ALA A 193 21.27 10.28 -12.85
C ALA A 193 22.14 9.11 -12.35
N ARG A 194 21.57 8.23 -11.52
CA ARG A 194 22.28 7.11 -10.89
C ARG A 194 22.60 5.97 -11.86
N ARG A 195 21.72 5.67 -12.82
CA ARG A 195 21.78 4.47 -13.69
C ARG A 195 21.92 4.79 -15.18
N GLY A 196 21.78 6.05 -15.56
CA GLY A 196 21.81 6.47 -16.96
C GLY A 196 20.49 6.24 -17.69
N GLY A 197 20.54 6.42 -19.01
CA GLY A 197 19.36 6.31 -19.87
C GLY A 197 18.74 4.92 -19.84
N CYS A 198 17.41 4.84 -19.74
CA CYS A 198 16.68 3.59 -19.58
C CYS A 198 15.25 3.67 -20.14
N PRO A 199 14.59 2.53 -20.38
CA PRO A 199 13.17 2.51 -20.73
C PRO A 199 12.27 3.08 -19.63
N VAL A 200 11.24 3.83 -20.02
CA VAL A 200 10.20 4.34 -19.11
C VAL A 200 9.61 3.23 -18.24
N GLY A 201 9.44 2.01 -18.76
CA GLY A 201 8.91 0.88 -17.98
C GLY A 201 9.75 0.52 -16.75
N GLU A 202 11.07 0.77 -16.79
CA GLU A 202 11.92 0.59 -15.62
C GLU A 202 11.74 1.70 -14.58
N LEU A 203 11.43 2.92 -15.01
CA LEU A 203 11.09 4.04 -14.13
C LEU A 203 9.70 3.87 -13.51
N GLN A 204 8.74 3.29 -14.26
CA GLN A 204 7.45 2.88 -13.71
C GLN A 204 7.62 1.79 -12.64
N ARG A 205 8.53 0.83 -12.87
CA ARG A 205 8.88 -0.19 -11.87
C ARG A 205 9.53 0.44 -10.64
N PHE A 206 10.50 1.34 -10.82
CA PHE A 206 11.08 2.11 -9.72
C PHE A 206 10.00 2.85 -8.92
N THR A 207 9.10 3.56 -9.60
CA THR A 207 7.99 4.28 -8.96
C THR A 207 7.15 3.34 -8.10
N LEU A 208 6.83 2.14 -8.61
CA LEU A 208 6.07 1.13 -7.88
C LEU A 208 6.80 0.59 -6.64
N LEU A 209 8.11 0.43 -6.70
CA LEU A 209 8.86 -0.24 -5.64
C LEU A 209 9.44 0.72 -4.59
N GLU A 210 9.83 1.93 -5.00
CA GLU A 210 10.71 2.80 -4.21
C GLU A 210 10.06 4.12 -3.78
N THR A 211 8.80 4.37 -4.15
CA THR A 211 8.10 5.62 -3.81
C THR A 211 6.70 5.34 -3.26
N ILE A 212 5.92 6.35 -2.88
CA ILE A 212 4.49 6.18 -2.57
C ILE A 212 3.57 6.22 -3.80
N TYR A 213 4.09 6.55 -4.99
CA TYR A 213 3.30 6.81 -6.20
C TYR A 213 2.99 5.54 -7.00
N ARG A 214 2.01 5.64 -7.90
CA ARG A 214 1.58 4.57 -8.79
C ARG A 214 2.41 4.56 -10.08
N PRO A 215 2.59 3.40 -10.75
CA PRO A 215 3.34 3.31 -12.01
C PRO A 215 2.88 4.29 -13.10
N GLU A 216 1.58 4.61 -13.15
CA GLU A 216 0.97 5.54 -14.10
C GLU A 216 1.34 7.01 -13.83
N ASP A 217 1.58 7.37 -12.57
CA ASP A 217 1.96 8.73 -12.17
C ASP A 217 3.34 9.11 -12.76
N ALA A 218 4.22 8.12 -12.94
CA ALA A 218 5.53 8.31 -13.56
C ALA A 218 5.41 8.88 -14.98
N LEU A 219 4.39 8.51 -15.75
CA LEU A 219 4.21 9.04 -17.11
C LEU A 219 3.92 10.54 -17.09
N GLY A 220 3.12 11.02 -16.13
CA GLY A 220 2.86 12.44 -15.95
C GLY A 220 4.12 13.21 -15.56
N ALA A 221 4.87 12.69 -14.58
CA ALA A 221 6.13 13.28 -14.14
C ALA A 221 7.17 13.36 -15.27
N LEU A 222 7.36 12.27 -16.03
CA LEU A 222 8.31 12.21 -17.14
C LEU A 222 7.88 13.08 -18.33
N THR A 223 6.59 13.14 -18.65
CA THR A 223 6.09 14.05 -19.70
C THR A 223 6.38 15.50 -19.34
N SER A 224 6.21 15.87 -18.07
CA SER A 224 6.56 17.20 -17.58
C SER A 224 8.08 17.47 -17.65
N ALA A 225 8.92 16.49 -17.34
CA ALA A 225 10.38 16.61 -17.43
C ALA A 225 10.87 16.76 -18.88
N VAL A 226 10.32 15.99 -19.82
CA VAL A 226 10.59 16.15 -21.27
C VAL A 226 10.22 17.57 -21.72
N THR A 227 9.04 18.05 -21.34
CA THR A 227 8.56 19.38 -21.72
C THR A 227 9.45 20.49 -21.16
N ALA A 228 10.01 20.29 -19.98
CA ALA A 228 10.95 21.21 -19.36
C ALA A 228 12.39 21.11 -19.91
N GLY A 229 12.67 20.13 -20.78
CA GLY A 229 14.01 19.89 -21.33
C GLY A 229 15.00 19.25 -20.35
N GLU A 230 14.53 18.70 -19.23
CA GLU A 230 15.37 18.05 -18.22
C GLU A 230 15.76 16.62 -18.56
N ILE A 231 15.04 15.99 -19.50
CA ILE A 231 15.33 14.67 -20.02
C ILE A 231 15.16 14.65 -21.54
N THR A 232 15.99 13.85 -22.19
CA THR A 232 15.87 13.47 -23.61
C THR A 232 15.12 12.15 -23.72
N ARG A 233 14.65 11.83 -24.94
CA ARG A 233 13.89 10.60 -25.20
C ARG A 233 14.13 10.06 -26.60
N ASP A 234 14.02 8.75 -26.75
CA ASP A 234 14.00 8.05 -28.03
C ASP A 234 12.78 7.12 -28.09
N PRO A 235 11.86 7.31 -29.05
CA PRO A 235 11.85 8.34 -30.10
C PRO A 235 11.53 9.76 -29.58
N ASP A 236 12.09 10.77 -30.26
CA ASP A 236 11.94 12.21 -29.96
C ASP A 236 10.48 12.70 -29.92
N LYS A 237 9.57 11.99 -30.59
CA LYS A 237 8.17 12.36 -30.79
C LYS A 237 7.20 11.25 -30.39
N GLY A 238 5.93 11.62 -30.22
CA GLY A 238 4.85 10.71 -29.83
C GLY A 238 4.67 10.57 -28.32
N ARG A 239 3.72 9.73 -27.89
CA ARG A 239 3.46 9.44 -26.47
C ARG A 239 4.60 8.63 -25.87
N LEU A 240 4.92 8.89 -24.61
CA LEU A 240 5.81 8.01 -23.85
C LEU A 240 5.12 6.65 -23.67
N THR A 241 5.86 5.59 -24.00
CA THR A 241 5.43 4.20 -23.80
C THR A 241 6.45 3.52 -22.88
N PRO A 242 6.14 2.36 -22.28
CA PRO A 242 7.11 1.63 -21.46
C PRO A 242 8.42 1.28 -22.18
N ARG A 243 8.43 1.27 -23.52
CA ARG A 243 9.61 0.99 -24.35
C ARG A 243 10.39 2.26 -24.75
N THR A 244 9.82 3.44 -24.59
CA THR A 244 10.51 4.70 -24.87
C THR A 244 11.71 4.80 -23.95
N VAL A 245 12.89 5.05 -24.50
CA VAL A 245 14.11 5.26 -23.71
C VAL A 245 14.18 6.73 -23.35
N VAL A 246 14.49 7.03 -22.09
CA VAL A 246 14.70 8.39 -21.59
C VAL A 246 16.04 8.49 -20.89
N GLY A 247 16.67 9.65 -20.92
CA GLY A 247 17.95 9.91 -20.27
C GLY A 247 18.14 11.38 -19.95
N LEU A 248 19.14 11.70 -19.14
CA LEU A 248 19.52 13.10 -18.93
C LEU A 248 20.11 13.69 -20.23
N PRO A 249 19.99 15.02 -20.46
CA PRO A 249 20.70 15.70 -21.53
C PRO A 249 22.20 15.45 -21.41
N GLY A 250 22.85 15.19 -22.55
CA GLY A 250 24.30 15.04 -22.64
C GLY A 250 25.03 16.37 -22.57
#